data_AF-A0A7J3VEE3-F1
#
_entry.id   AF-A0A7J3VEE3-F1
#
_cell.length_a   1.000
_cell.length_b   1.000
_cell.length_c   1.000
_cell.angle_alpha   90.00
_cell.angle_beta   90.00
_cell.angle_gamma   90.00
#
_symmetry.space_group_name_H-M   'P 1'
#
loop_
_entity.id
_entity.type
_entity.pdbx_description
1 polymer ?
#
loop_
_entity_poly.entity_id
_entity_poly.type
_entity_poly.pdbx_seq_one_letter_code
_entity_poly.pdbx_strand_id
1 'polypeptide(L)'
;RGEVVYRDKGYQGVEPRGWDATMKRAGRGHPLGIRDKLRNMRISRRRCPGERPFAVIKRVFGSGHVLVTRLSRVRVKMVFACLCFNLVQLGRLGGV
;
A
#
# COMPACT_ATOMS: atom_id res chain seq x y z
N ARG A 1 25.50 6.69 3.60
CA ARG A 1 24.83 5.66 2.75
C ARG A 1 23.68 5.10 3.58
N GLY A 2 22.44 5.18 3.09
CA GLY A 2 21.23 5.01 3.93
C GLY A 2 20.33 3.85 3.50
N GLU A 3 19.25 3.64 4.24
CA GLU A 3 18.22 2.63 3.93
C GLU A 3 17.42 2.97 2.66
N VAL A 4 16.71 1.98 2.12
CA VAL A 4 15.81 2.19 0.98
C VAL A 4 14.50 2.78 1.48
N VAL A 5 14.17 4.00 1.02
CA VAL A 5 13.01 4.74 1.51
C VAL A 5 11.81 4.50 0.58
N TYR A 6 10.90 3.63 1.00
CA TYR A 6 9.62 3.39 0.33
C TYR A 6 8.56 4.38 0.80
N ARG A 7 8.36 5.46 0.05
CA ARG A 7 7.37 6.52 0.37
C ARG A 7 5.99 6.16 -0.16
N ASP A 8 4.96 6.32 0.65
CA ASP A 8 3.57 6.18 0.18
C ASP A 8 3.23 7.26 -0.87
N LYS A 9 3.48 8.53 -0.53
CA LYS A 9 3.31 9.72 -1.38
C LYS A 9 4.65 10.43 -1.63
N GLY A 10 5.51 9.85 -2.47
CA GLY A 10 6.74 10.52 -2.91
C GLY A 10 6.47 11.47 -4.08
N TYR A 11 6.86 12.74 -3.94
CA TYR A 11 6.91 13.69 -5.05
C TYR A 11 8.11 13.40 -5.95
N GLN A 12 7.89 13.46 -7.26
CA GLN A 12 8.95 13.24 -8.25
C GLN A 12 9.95 14.40 -8.19
N GLY A 13 11.25 14.08 -8.13
CA GLY A 13 12.32 15.07 -8.02
C GLY A 13 12.72 15.47 -6.58
N VAL A 14 11.98 15.02 -5.56
CA VAL A 14 12.36 15.27 -4.16
C VAL A 14 13.31 14.18 -3.68
N GLU A 15 14.57 14.55 -3.42
CA GLU A 15 15.58 13.63 -2.89
C GLU A 15 15.26 13.20 -1.45
N PRO A 16 15.16 11.89 -1.18
CA PRO A 16 14.98 11.39 0.18
C PRO A 16 16.32 11.33 0.93
N ARG A 17 16.24 11.28 2.26
CA ARG A 17 17.37 10.97 3.14
C ARG A 17 17.69 9.45 3.09
N GLY A 18 18.07 8.94 1.93
CA GLY A 18 18.34 7.51 1.68
C GLY A 18 18.27 7.12 0.20
N TRP A 19 18.21 5.82 -0.10
CA TRP A 19 18.02 5.36 -1.48
C TRP A 19 16.56 5.58 -1.91
N ASP A 20 16.37 6.32 -2.99
CA ASP A 20 15.04 6.65 -3.47
C ASP A 20 14.32 5.43 -4.09
N ALA A 21 13.24 4.99 -3.44
CA ALA A 21 12.29 4.04 -3.98
C ALA A 21 10.95 4.70 -4.36
N THR A 22 10.98 5.97 -4.78
CA THR A 22 9.81 6.65 -5.33
C THR A 22 9.58 6.21 -6.77
N MET A 23 8.32 5.90 -7.09
CA MET A 23 7.94 5.52 -8.45
C MET A 23 8.14 6.68 -9.42
N LYS A 24 8.79 6.42 -10.55
CA LYS A 24 8.83 7.39 -11.65
C LYS A 24 7.48 7.42 -12.36
N ARG A 25 6.98 8.61 -12.69
CA ARG A 25 5.73 8.77 -13.44
C ARG A 25 6.05 9.19 -14.87
N ALA A 26 5.24 8.74 -15.82
CA ALA A 26 5.30 9.24 -17.19
C ALA A 26 4.81 10.70 -17.20
N GLY A 27 5.46 11.54 -17.99
CA GLY A 27 5.06 12.92 -18.22
C GLY A 27 4.60 13.14 -19.66
N ARG A 28 4.01 14.31 -19.94
CA ARG A 28 3.68 14.73 -21.32
C ARG A 28 4.99 14.80 -22.14
N GLY A 29 5.06 14.10 -23.26
CA GLY A 29 6.26 14.04 -24.10
C GLY A 29 7.42 13.19 -23.55
N HIS A 30 7.28 12.63 -22.34
CA HIS A 30 8.33 11.85 -21.68
C HIS A 30 7.76 10.54 -21.12
N PRO A 31 7.56 9.52 -21.99
CA PRO A 31 7.09 8.22 -21.57
C PRO A 31 8.16 7.49 -20.72
N LEU A 32 7.71 6.56 -19.87
CA LEU A 32 8.62 5.73 -19.08
C LEU A 32 9.37 4.75 -19.98
N GLY A 33 10.70 4.78 -19.94
CA GLY A 33 11.55 3.78 -20.58
C GLY A 33 11.43 2.40 -19.92
N ILE A 34 11.95 1.36 -20.59
CA ILE A 34 11.87 -0.04 -20.13
C ILE A 34 12.50 -0.21 -18.73
N ARG A 35 13.68 0.40 -18.50
CA ARG A 35 14.37 0.32 -17.20
C ARG A 35 13.57 0.94 -16.06
N ASP A 36 12.86 2.04 -16.33
CA ASP A 36 12.02 2.72 -15.35
C ASP A 36 10.77 1.89 -15.02
N LYS A 37 10.17 1.23 -16.02
CA LYS A 37 9.08 0.27 -15.81
C LYS A 37 9.53 -0.89 -14.93
N LEU A 38 10.67 -1.52 -15.23
CA LEU A 38 11.23 -2.62 -14.43
C LEU A 38 11.53 -2.18 -12.99
N ARG A 39 12.12 -1.00 -12.80
CA ARG A 39 12.35 -0.41 -11.48
C ARG A 39 11.05 -0.22 -10.71
N ASN A 40 10.03 0.37 -11.34
CA ASN A 40 8.73 0.60 -10.71
C ASN A 40 8.02 -0.72 -10.36
N MET A 41 8.10 -1.75 -11.21
CA MET A 41 7.56 -3.08 -10.91
C MET A 41 8.21 -3.69 -9.66
N ARG A 42 9.54 -3.61 -9.54
CA ARG A 42 10.26 -4.05 -8.34
C ARG A 42 9.83 -3.28 -7.09
N ILE A 43 9.71 -1.95 -7.17
CA ILE A 43 9.25 -1.11 -6.05
C ILE A 43 7.83 -1.50 -5.63
N SER A 44 6.93 -1.67 -6.61
CA SER A 44 5.55 -2.10 -6.37
C SER A 44 5.49 -3.46 -5.69
N ARG A 45 6.30 -4.44 -6.13
CA ARG A 45 6.41 -5.76 -5.46
C ARG A 45 6.85 -5.65 -4.00
N ARG A 46 7.75 -4.71 -3.68
CA ARG A 46 8.20 -4.48 -2.29
C ARG A 46 7.15 -3.76 -1.44
N ARG A 47 6.35 -2.86 -2.02
CA ARG A 47 5.26 -2.13 -1.34
C ARG A 47 4.00 -2.97 -1.14
N CYS A 48 3.70 -3.86 -2.08
CA CYS A 48 2.47 -4.66 -2.12
C CYS A 48 2.14 -5.36 -0.78
N PRO A 49 3.09 -6.02 -0.07
CA PRO A 49 2.79 -6.64 1.22
C PRO A 49 2.25 -5.67 2.27
N GLY A 50 2.76 -4.43 2.33
CA GLY A 50 2.32 -3.41 3.27
C GLY A 50 0.98 -2.77 2.89
N GLU A 51 0.67 -2.71 1.60
CA GLU A 51 -0.59 -2.13 1.09
C GLU A 51 -1.75 -3.14 1.07
N ARG A 52 -1.44 -4.44 1.03
CA ARG A 52 -2.43 -5.52 0.95
C ARG A 52 -3.48 -5.50 2.07
N PRO A 53 -3.16 -5.27 3.36
CA PRO A 53 -4.18 -5.23 4.42
C PRO A 53 -5.26 -4.18 4.14
N PHE A 54 -4.85 -2.98 3.70
CA PHE A 54 -5.78 -1.92 3.33
C PHE A 54 -6.65 -2.30 2.13
N ALA A 55 -6.06 -2.94 1.11
CA ALA A 55 -6.80 -3.39 -0.06
C ALA A 55 -7.85 -4.44 0.31
N VAL A 56 -7.51 -5.41 1.17
CA VAL A 56 -8.43 -6.47 1.62
C VAL A 56 -9.57 -5.87 2.46
N ILE A 57 -9.26 -5.02 3.43
CA ILE A 57 -10.29 -4.38 4.27
C ILE A 57 -11.25 -3.55 3.41
N LYS A 58 -10.75 -2.80 2.43
CA LYS A 58 -11.60 -1.97 1.57
C LYS A 58 -12.45 -2.79 0.61
N ARG A 59 -11.87 -3.80 -0.06
CA ARG A 59 -12.52 -4.54 -1.15
C ARG A 59 -13.26 -5.80 -0.69
N VAL A 60 -12.63 -6.62 0.14
CA VAL A 60 -13.19 -7.91 0.58
C VAL A 60 -14.19 -7.70 1.71
N PHE A 61 -13.85 -6.87 2.69
CA PHE A 61 -14.76 -6.58 3.81
C PHE A 61 -15.71 -5.41 3.54
N GLY A 62 -15.69 -4.84 2.33
CA GLY A 62 -16.54 -3.71 1.94
C GLY A 62 -16.38 -2.46 2.83
N SER A 63 -15.30 -2.36 3.60
CA SER A 63 -15.13 -1.30 4.61
C SER A 63 -14.45 -0.05 4.04
N GLY A 64 -14.49 0.13 2.71
CA GLY A 64 -14.04 1.36 2.05
C GLY A 64 -14.91 2.57 2.39
N HIS A 65 -16.20 2.34 2.66
CA HIS A 65 -17.14 3.34 3.14
C HIS A 65 -17.99 2.72 4.26
N VAL A 66 -18.05 3.38 5.42
CA VAL A 66 -18.74 2.86 6.59
C VAL A 66 -19.97 3.72 6.87
N LEU A 67 -21.16 3.12 6.86
CA LEU A 67 -22.44 3.78 7.13
C LEU A 67 -22.70 3.98 8.64
N VAL A 68 -21.72 4.56 9.35
CA VAL A 68 -21.89 4.96 10.75
C VAL A 68 -21.44 6.41 10.93
N THR A 69 -22.23 7.20 11.64
CA THR A 69 -22.05 8.66 11.74
C THR A 69 -21.03 9.08 12.80
N ARG A 70 -20.83 8.27 13.85
CA ARG A 70 -19.93 8.62 14.96
C ARG A 70 -18.52 8.04 14.75
N LEU A 71 -17.50 8.88 14.91
CA LEU A 71 -16.09 8.45 14.83
C LEU A 71 -15.75 7.32 15.81
N SER A 72 -16.33 7.31 17.00
CA SER A 72 -16.14 6.22 17.97
C SER A 72 -16.62 4.87 17.43
N ARG A 73 -17.78 4.85 16.74
CA ARG A 73 -18.31 3.64 16.11
C ARG A 73 -17.48 3.20 14.91
N VAL A 74 -16.98 4.15 14.11
CA VAL A 74 -16.02 3.86 13.02
C VAL A 74 -14.77 3.19 13.58
N ARG A 75 -14.16 3.76 14.63
CA ARG A 75 -12.94 3.22 15.25
C ARG A 75 -13.12 1.76 15.68
N VAL A 76 -14.18 1.47 16.43
CA VAL A 76 -14.48 0.11 16.89
C VAL A 76 -14.67 -0.83 15.70
N LYS A 77 -15.46 -0.43 14.68
CA LYS A 77 -15.70 -1.25 13.48
C LYS A 77 -14.41 -1.53 12.70
N MET A 78 -13.51 -0.56 12.61
CA MET A 78 -12.20 -0.75 11.96
C MET A 78 -11.27 -1.68 12.76
N VAL A 79 -11.32 -1.64 14.10
CA VAL A 79 -10.60 -2.60 14.94
C VAL A 79 -11.09 -4.03 14.64
N PHE A 80 -12.40 -4.25 14.59
CA PHE A 80 -12.96 -5.55 14.19
C PHE A 80 -12.53 -5.95 12.77
N ALA A 81 -12.52 -5.03 11.82
CA ALA A 81 -12.04 -5.32 10.45
C ALA A 81 -10.56 -5.77 10.43
N CYS A 82 -9.70 -5.16 11.26
CA CYS A 82 -8.31 -5.59 11.41
C CYS A 82 -8.20 -6.99 12.05
N LEU A 83 -9.01 -7.29 13.07
CA LEU A 83 -9.05 -8.62 13.67
C LEU A 83 -9.49 -9.69 12.66
N CYS A 84 -10.56 -9.42 11.88
CA CYS A 84 -11.00 -10.28 10.80
C CYS A 84 -9.92 -10.48 9.73
N PHE A 85 -9.15 -9.43 9.39
CA PHE A 85 -8.02 -9.56 8.46
C PHE A 85 -6.96 -10.52 9.00
N ASN A 86 -6.62 -10.41 10.28
CA ASN A 86 -5.64 -11.32 10.91
C ASN A 86 -6.12 -12.77 10.89
N LEU A 87 -7.42 -13.02 11.11
CA LEU A 87 -8.00 -14.37 11.03
C LEU A 87 -7.93 -14.95 9.61
N VAL A 88 -8.31 -14.17 8.59
CA VAL A 88 -8.18 -14.58 7.18
C VAL A 88 -6.71 -14.84 6.83
N GLN A 89 -5.80 -14.03 7.36
CA GLN A 89 -4.37 -14.20 7.13
C GLN A 89 -3.82 -15.47 7.80
N LEU A 90 -4.29 -15.78 9.01
CA LEU A 90 -3.93 -17.00 9.71
C LEU A 90 -4.37 -18.24 8.93
N GLY A 91 -5.61 -18.28 8.42
CA GLY A 91 -6.08 -19.38 7.57
C GLY A 91 -5.19 -19.60 6.34
N ARG A 92 -4.81 -18.52 5.65
CA ARG A 92 -3.88 -18.60 4.50
C ARG A 92 -2.47 -19.07 4.86
N LEU A 93 -1.98 -18.80 6.07
CA LEU A 93 -0.66 -19.25 6.52
C LEU A 93 -0.68 -20.68 7.04
N GLY A 94 -1.82 -21.13 7.58
CA GLY A 94 -2.02 -22.47 8.13
C GLY A 94 -2.28 -23.57 7.09
N GLY A 95 -2.38 -23.23 5.80
CA GLY A 95 -2.44 -24.22 4.72
C GLY A 95 -3.79 -24.94 4.54
N VAL A 96 -4.90 -24.31 4.92
CA VAL A 96 -6.26 -24.73 4.52
C VAL A 96 -6.73 -23.93 3.32
#